data_AF-A0A931LVN2-F1
#
_entry.id   AF-A0A931LVN2-F1
#
_cell.length_a   1.000
_cell.length_b   1.000
_cell.length_c   1.000
_cell.angle_alpha   90.00
_cell.angle_beta   90.00
_cell.angle_gamma   90.00
#
_symmetry.space_group_name_H-M   'P 1'
#
loop_
_entity.id
_entity.type
_entity.pdbx_description
1 polymer ?
#
loop_
_entity_poly.entity_id
_entity_poly.type
_entity_poly.pdbx_seq_one_letter_code
_entity_poly.pdbx_strand_id
1 'polypeptide(L)'
;MIRKVLGLTIIVWALAAVVAQATVTGTYSVAIDPGSQTSLQFKTSTVGPIVIETVTSLGPSPVRFSLLSEGASEPLAKIEGSDKITLNYSQATDNTAYTVQIENIGTSRVQGRVNVTYPVAYCKEASVAFNITFSFSIGAQPLEADQCKVMLSVLSSLREPFPLALSRVEQVPPSNSVAGQYSPGLFPRIRVFGSYTGADLARIFFHEVGHHIQFKHFTDEQQTRWTTLHKESGNDSQAYARLYGMENEFEDWATVVELYTKDTLFEIERAQRLAADGKTILLEKYKFALQLLSFQQEGQAYTHIYRTDRQGFDAAVVNRATVPLGPDGLPVISGDISWEQF
;
A
#
# COMPACT_ATOMS: atom_id res chain seq x y z
N MET A 1 -47.50 37.11 21.82
CA MET A 1 -47.57 35.70 22.27
C MET A 1 -46.73 34.87 21.30
N ILE A 2 -45.60 34.36 21.78
CA ILE A 2 -44.52 33.76 20.98
C ILE A 2 -44.81 32.26 20.80
N ARG A 3 -44.83 31.77 19.56
CA ARG A 3 -44.52 30.38 19.23
C ARG A 3 -43.78 30.33 17.90
N LYS A 4 -42.45 30.43 17.96
CA LYS A 4 -41.56 29.98 16.88
C LYS A 4 -41.24 28.52 17.16
N VAL A 5 -41.77 27.62 16.33
CA VAL A 5 -41.34 26.23 16.27
C VAL A 5 -40.07 26.22 15.42
N LEU A 6 -38.90 26.09 16.06
CA LEU A 6 -37.66 25.77 15.37
C LEU A 6 -37.73 24.30 14.96
N GLY A 7 -37.98 24.05 13.67
CA GLY A 7 -37.73 22.76 13.05
C GLY A 7 -36.23 22.54 12.97
N LEU A 8 -35.73 21.65 13.82
CA LEU A 8 -34.36 21.15 13.76
C LEU A 8 -34.27 20.25 12.51
N THR A 9 -33.86 20.81 11.38
CA THR A 9 -33.46 20.01 10.22
C THR A 9 -32.15 19.32 10.56
N ILE A 10 -32.23 18.12 11.12
CA ILE A 10 -31.11 17.19 11.13
C ILE A 10 -30.90 16.82 9.67
N ILE A 11 -30.01 17.56 8.99
CA ILE A 11 -29.39 17.06 7.77
C ILE A 11 -28.52 15.91 8.25
N VAL A 12 -29.14 14.73 8.33
CA VAL A 12 -28.42 13.47 8.34
C VAL A 12 -27.67 13.49 7.01
N TRP A 13 -26.41 13.91 7.06
CA TRP A 13 -25.44 13.50 6.08
C TRP A 13 -25.35 11.98 6.21
N ALA A 14 -26.30 11.28 5.59
CA ALA A 14 -26.10 9.97 5.02
C ALA A 14 -25.16 10.14 3.82
N LEU A 15 -24.00 10.74 4.09
CA LEU A 15 -22.78 10.49 3.34
C LEU A 15 -22.60 9.00 3.52
N ALA A 16 -23.01 8.28 2.48
CA ALA A 16 -22.80 6.88 2.26
C ALA A 16 -21.62 6.34 3.08
N ALA A 17 -21.91 5.89 4.29
CA ALA A 17 -21.25 4.76 4.92
C ALA A 17 -21.69 3.49 4.16
N VAL A 18 -21.63 3.55 2.82
CA VAL A 18 -21.51 2.39 1.96
C VAL A 18 -20.08 1.94 2.17
N VAL A 19 -20.00 1.23 3.28
CA VAL A 19 -18.92 0.48 3.85
C VAL A 19 -17.83 0.20 2.81
N ALA A 20 -16.61 0.67 3.12
CA ALA A 20 -15.36 0.31 2.46
C ALA A 20 -15.11 -1.21 2.59
N GLN A 21 -15.94 -2.02 1.92
CA GLN A 21 -15.94 -3.48 2.00
C GLN A 21 -15.34 -4.15 0.76
N ALA A 22 -15.07 -3.39 -0.29
CA ALA A 22 -14.43 -3.87 -1.51
C ALA A 22 -12.99 -3.31 -1.56
N THR A 23 -12.02 -4.18 -1.82
CA THR A 23 -10.68 -4.05 -1.20
C THR A 23 -9.57 -3.98 -2.22
N VAL A 24 -9.83 -4.40 -3.46
CA VAL A 24 -8.94 -4.22 -4.60
C VAL A 24 -9.78 -3.78 -5.79
N THR A 25 -9.39 -2.71 -6.48
CA THR A 25 -9.99 -2.26 -7.74
C THR A 25 -9.08 -2.57 -8.93
N GLY A 26 -9.52 -3.44 -9.83
CA GLY A 26 -8.91 -3.66 -11.13
C GLY A 26 -9.44 -2.71 -12.19
N THR A 27 -8.57 -2.11 -12.99
CA THR A 27 -8.95 -1.29 -14.15
C THR A 27 -8.64 -2.01 -15.45
N TYR A 28 -9.62 -2.12 -16.34
CA TYR A 28 -9.52 -2.84 -17.62
C TYR A 28 -9.93 -1.95 -18.78
N SER A 29 -9.19 -2.01 -19.89
CA SER A 29 -9.60 -1.45 -21.17
C SER A 29 -10.41 -2.47 -21.95
N VAL A 30 -11.55 -2.07 -22.50
CA VAL A 30 -12.40 -2.92 -23.33
C VAL A 30 -12.66 -2.27 -24.68
N ALA A 31 -12.69 -3.09 -25.73
CA ALA A 31 -13.11 -2.71 -27.07
C ALA A 31 -13.93 -3.87 -27.65
N ILE A 32 -15.22 -3.64 -27.91
CA ILE A 32 -16.19 -4.70 -28.20
C ILE A 32 -16.98 -4.32 -29.46
N ASP A 33 -16.87 -5.13 -30.51
CA ASP A 33 -17.63 -4.93 -31.75
C ASP A 33 -19.11 -5.33 -31.56
N PRO A 34 -20.04 -4.81 -32.40
CA PRO A 34 -21.46 -5.15 -32.31
C PRO A 34 -21.71 -6.66 -32.32
N GLY A 35 -22.57 -7.15 -31.40
CA GLY A 35 -22.89 -8.57 -31.25
C GLY A 35 -21.74 -9.45 -30.71
N SER A 36 -20.60 -8.85 -30.37
CA SER A 36 -19.48 -9.55 -29.75
C SER A 36 -19.51 -9.42 -28.23
N GLN A 37 -18.74 -10.28 -27.56
CA GLN A 37 -18.57 -10.25 -26.11
C GLN A 37 -17.10 -10.34 -25.72
N THR A 38 -16.77 -9.84 -24.53
CA THR A 38 -15.50 -10.06 -23.86
C THR A 38 -15.72 -10.49 -22.42
N SER A 39 -14.69 -10.99 -21.75
CA SER A 39 -14.78 -11.49 -20.39
C SER A 39 -13.60 -11.02 -19.55
N LEU A 40 -13.88 -10.60 -18.32
CA LEU A 40 -12.89 -10.23 -17.33
C LEU A 40 -12.98 -11.22 -16.17
N GLN A 41 -11.87 -11.86 -15.85
CA GLN A 41 -11.81 -12.83 -14.76
C GLN A 41 -11.10 -12.23 -13.55
N PHE A 42 -11.60 -12.56 -12.38
CA PHE A 42 -10.99 -12.21 -11.11
C PHE A 42 -11.36 -13.25 -10.05
N LYS A 43 -10.60 -13.28 -8.96
CA LYS A 43 -10.82 -14.21 -7.86
C LYS A 43 -10.90 -13.45 -6.55
N THR A 44 -11.89 -13.81 -5.75
CA THR A 44 -12.02 -13.30 -4.38
C THR A 44 -11.30 -14.23 -3.41
N SER A 45 -10.81 -13.68 -2.30
CA SER A 45 -10.19 -14.48 -1.22
C SER A 45 -10.78 -14.19 0.16
N THR A 46 -11.95 -13.53 0.19
CA THR A 46 -12.79 -13.39 1.37
C THR A 46 -14.20 -12.96 0.95
N VAL A 47 -15.16 -13.03 1.86
CA VAL A 47 -16.55 -12.62 1.61
C VAL A 47 -16.70 -11.10 1.55
N GLY A 48 -17.56 -10.62 0.65
CA GLY A 48 -17.85 -9.20 0.50
C GLY A 48 -18.55 -8.83 -0.81
N PRO A 49 -18.74 -7.53 -1.08
CA PRO A 49 -19.40 -7.06 -2.28
C PRO A 49 -18.44 -7.02 -3.50
N ILE A 50 -18.97 -7.37 -4.67
CA ILE A 50 -18.41 -7.08 -5.98
C ILE A 50 -19.14 -5.87 -6.56
N VAL A 51 -18.37 -4.90 -7.06
CA VAL A 51 -18.88 -3.70 -7.72
C VAL A 51 -18.19 -3.56 -9.07
N ILE A 52 -18.97 -3.48 -10.15
CA ILE A 52 -18.48 -3.29 -11.51
C ILE A 52 -18.97 -1.94 -12.00
N GLU A 53 -18.05 -1.05 -12.37
CA GLU A 53 -18.34 0.32 -12.78
C GLU A 53 -17.66 0.66 -14.10
N THR A 54 -18.37 1.38 -14.96
CA THR A 54 -17.75 2.01 -16.15
C THR A 54 -17.30 3.42 -15.82
N VAL A 55 -16.01 3.73 -15.98
CA VAL A 55 -15.44 5.05 -15.63
C VAL A 55 -15.32 6.00 -16.82
N THR A 56 -15.35 5.46 -18.04
CA THR A 56 -15.31 6.27 -19.29
C THR A 56 -16.22 5.63 -20.32
N SER A 57 -17.06 6.47 -20.94
CA SER A 57 -18.23 6.09 -21.75
C SER A 57 -17.90 4.98 -22.73
N LEU A 58 -18.67 3.90 -22.67
CA LEU A 58 -18.65 2.80 -23.63
C LEU A 58 -19.31 3.22 -24.96
N GLY A 59 -19.04 4.43 -25.46
CA GLY A 59 -19.83 5.06 -26.53
C GLY A 59 -21.34 5.10 -26.20
N PRO A 60 -22.22 5.56 -27.11
CA PRO A 60 -23.68 5.51 -26.88
C PRO A 60 -24.29 4.12 -27.14
N SER A 61 -23.49 3.07 -27.34
CA SER A 61 -24.03 1.74 -27.67
C SER A 61 -24.37 0.98 -26.40
N PRO A 62 -25.58 0.38 -26.31
CA PRO A 62 -25.96 -0.39 -25.15
C PRO A 62 -25.06 -1.63 -24.99
N VAL A 63 -24.61 -1.85 -23.76
CA VAL A 63 -23.90 -3.04 -23.33
C VAL A 63 -24.67 -3.77 -22.24
N ARG A 64 -24.41 -5.07 -22.14
CA ARG A 64 -24.89 -5.92 -21.06
C ARG A 64 -23.69 -6.40 -20.23
N PHE A 65 -23.77 -6.19 -18.93
CA PHE A 65 -22.86 -6.79 -17.96
C PHE A 65 -23.56 -7.96 -17.29
N SER A 66 -22.91 -9.12 -17.28
CA SER A 66 -23.34 -10.31 -16.54
C SER A 66 -22.20 -10.76 -15.63
N LEU A 67 -22.49 -10.93 -14.34
CA LEU A 67 -21.55 -11.51 -13.38
C LEU A 67 -21.87 -13.00 -13.21
N LEU A 68 -20.89 -13.86 -13.45
CA LEU A 68 -21.00 -15.30 -13.27
C LEU A 68 -19.97 -15.76 -12.23
N SER A 69 -20.33 -16.71 -11.36
CA SER A 69 -19.36 -17.48 -10.60
C SER A 69 -18.86 -18.67 -11.40
N GLU A 70 -17.72 -19.21 -11.01
CA GLU A 70 -17.18 -20.46 -11.56
C GLU A 70 -18.23 -21.58 -11.59
N GLY A 71 -18.38 -22.23 -12.74
CA GLY A 71 -19.33 -23.32 -12.94
C GLY A 71 -20.80 -22.93 -13.03
N ALA A 72 -21.17 -21.65 -12.88
CA ALA A 72 -22.56 -21.22 -12.99
C ALA A 72 -23.04 -21.22 -14.45
N SER A 73 -24.23 -21.78 -14.69
CA SER A 73 -24.91 -21.71 -15.99
C SER A 73 -25.69 -20.41 -16.19
N GLU A 74 -26.04 -19.71 -15.11
CA GLU A 74 -26.83 -18.48 -15.12
C GLU A 74 -26.09 -17.34 -14.41
N PRO A 75 -26.26 -16.08 -14.85
CA PRO A 75 -25.66 -14.92 -14.18
C PRO A 75 -26.20 -14.72 -12.76
N LEU A 76 -25.31 -14.44 -11.82
CA LEU A 76 -25.63 -14.05 -10.45
C LEU A 76 -26.23 -12.63 -10.38
N ALA A 77 -25.80 -11.77 -11.29
CA ALA A 77 -26.30 -10.42 -11.46
C ALA A 77 -26.16 -9.99 -12.92
N LYS A 78 -27.07 -9.15 -13.39
CA LYS A 78 -27.08 -8.63 -14.75
C LYS A 78 -27.60 -7.20 -14.79
N ILE A 79 -27.01 -6.37 -15.66
CA ILE A 79 -27.49 -5.01 -15.95
C ILE A 79 -27.21 -4.65 -17.41
N GLU A 80 -28.05 -3.79 -17.98
CA GLU A 80 -27.93 -3.28 -19.34
C GLU A 80 -27.96 -1.74 -19.31
N GLY A 81 -27.20 -1.10 -20.18
CA GLY A 81 -27.19 0.36 -20.31
C GLY A 81 -26.22 0.84 -21.37
N SER A 82 -26.21 2.13 -21.68
CA SER A 82 -25.35 2.73 -22.72
C SER A 82 -24.26 3.66 -22.18
N ASP A 83 -24.34 4.09 -20.92
CA ASP A 83 -23.43 5.09 -20.35
C ASP A 83 -22.75 4.59 -19.06
N LYS A 84 -22.82 5.36 -17.97
CA LYS A 84 -22.28 5.00 -16.66
C LYS A 84 -23.15 3.91 -16.03
N ILE A 85 -22.66 2.68 -16.09
CA ILE A 85 -23.33 1.49 -15.57
C ILE A 85 -22.60 1.02 -14.32
N THR A 86 -23.38 0.71 -13.29
CA THR A 86 -22.88 0.09 -12.06
C THR A 86 -23.66 -1.19 -11.78
N LEU A 87 -22.96 -2.34 -11.79
CA LEU A 87 -23.50 -3.61 -11.30
C LEU A 87 -22.99 -3.83 -9.88
N ASN A 88 -23.89 -4.11 -8.95
CA ASN A 88 -23.56 -4.44 -7.57
C ASN A 88 -24.00 -5.87 -7.25
N TYR A 89 -23.12 -6.64 -6.59
CA TYR A 89 -23.42 -7.96 -6.07
C TYR A 89 -22.87 -8.08 -4.65
N SER A 90 -23.73 -8.26 -3.66
CA SER A 90 -23.36 -8.12 -2.23
C SER A 90 -22.84 -9.40 -1.58
N GLN A 91 -22.91 -10.55 -2.26
CA GLN A 91 -22.72 -11.87 -1.65
C GLN A 91 -21.59 -12.67 -2.30
N ALA A 92 -20.44 -12.05 -2.57
CA ALA A 92 -19.28 -12.81 -3.03
C ALA A 92 -18.82 -13.79 -1.95
N THR A 93 -18.52 -15.01 -2.37
CA THR A 93 -18.06 -16.11 -1.53
C THR A 93 -16.54 -16.19 -1.54
N ASP A 94 -15.98 -16.70 -0.46
CA ASP A 94 -14.52 -16.87 -0.34
C ASP A 94 -13.95 -17.81 -1.41
N ASN A 95 -12.71 -17.55 -1.81
CA ASN A 95 -11.89 -18.35 -2.72
C ASN A 95 -12.57 -18.68 -4.06
N THR A 96 -13.52 -17.84 -4.49
CA THR A 96 -14.37 -18.11 -5.65
C THR A 96 -13.90 -17.27 -6.84
N ALA A 97 -13.75 -17.92 -7.99
CA ALA A 97 -13.49 -17.23 -9.26
C ALA A 97 -14.80 -16.71 -9.86
N TYR A 98 -14.73 -15.50 -10.42
CA TYR A 98 -15.84 -14.80 -11.04
C TYR A 98 -15.44 -14.34 -12.43
N THR A 99 -16.43 -14.29 -13.33
CA THR A 99 -16.30 -13.74 -14.67
C THR A 99 -17.31 -12.62 -14.84
N VAL A 100 -16.82 -11.44 -15.24
CA VAL A 100 -17.66 -10.39 -15.80
C VAL A 100 -17.72 -10.59 -17.31
N GLN A 101 -18.87 -11.00 -17.82
CA GLN A 101 -19.16 -10.99 -19.25
C GLN A 101 -19.69 -9.61 -19.65
N ILE A 102 -19.12 -9.06 -20.72
CA ILE A 102 -19.51 -7.76 -21.27
C ILE A 102 -19.87 -7.99 -22.74
N GLU A 103 -21.15 -7.83 -23.06
CA GLU A 103 -21.70 -8.04 -24.39
C GLU A 103 -22.12 -6.70 -24.99
N ASN A 104 -21.71 -6.43 -26.23
CA ASN A 104 -22.20 -5.29 -26.97
C ASN A 104 -23.50 -5.66 -27.68
N ILE A 105 -24.62 -5.25 -27.10
CA ILE A 105 -25.98 -5.48 -27.63
C ILE A 105 -26.45 -4.35 -28.55
N GLY A 106 -25.56 -3.38 -28.84
CA GLY A 106 -25.80 -2.27 -29.74
C GLY A 106 -25.34 -2.52 -31.17
N THR A 107 -25.42 -1.46 -31.98
CA THR A 107 -25.08 -1.49 -33.42
C THR A 107 -23.72 -0.87 -33.73
N SER A 108 -23.03 -0.28 -32.74
CA SER A 108 -21.77 0.43 -32.93
C SER A 108 -20.70 -0.15 -32.01
N ARG A 109 -19.42 -0.06 -32.42
CA ARG A 109 -18.31 -0.51 -31.58
C ARG A 109 -18.27 0.28 -30.26
N VAL A 110 -18.09 -0.46 -29.18
CA VAL A 110 -17.94 0.06 -27.81
C VAL A 110 -16.46 0.08 -27.45
N GLN A 111 -15.98 1.19 -26.87
CA GLN A 111 -14.64 1.29 -26.30
C GLN A 111 -14.71 2.06 -24.99
N GLY A 112 -14.01 1.60 -23.96
CA GLY A 112 -14.01 2.31 -22.67
C GLY A 112 -13.21 1.59 -21.60
N ARG A 113 -13.46 1.99 -20.34
CA ARG A 113 -12.81 1.39 -19.16
C ARG A 113 -13.84 0.84 -18.20
N VAL A 114 -13.54 -0.37 -17.71
CA VAL A 114 -14.31 -1.07 -16.70
C VAL A 114 -13.46 -1.23 -15.47
N ASN A 115 -14.00 -0.80 -14.34
CA ASN A 115 -13.44 -1.02 -13.02
C ASN A 115 -14.19 -2.17 -12.36
N VAL A 116 -13.45 -3.13 -11.82
CA VAL A 116 -14.01 -4.24 -11.04
C VAL A 116 -13.41 -4.13 -9.64
N THR A 117 -14.24 -3.87 -8.64
CA THR A 117 -13.82 -3.83 -7.24
C THR A 117 -14.38 -5.04 -6.52
N TYR A 118 -13.52 -5.77 -5.81
CA TYR A 118 -13.89 -7.05 -5.19
C TYR A 118 -13.06 -7.30 -3.90
N PRO A 119 -13.50 -8.24 -3.04
CA PRO A 119 -12.84 -8.52 -1.77
C PRO A 119 -11.67 -9.49 -1.92
N VAL A 120 -10.54 -9.10 -1.34
CA VAL A 120 -9.30 -9.86 -1.17
C VAL A 120 -8.90 -9.75 0.30
N ALA A 121 -8.67 -10.89 0.96
CA ALA A 121 -8.20 -10.96 2.34
C ALA A 121 -6.96 -10.10 2.56
N TYR A 122 -6.80 -9.59 3.78
CA TYR A 122 -5.75 -8.66 4.22
C TYR A 122 -5.76 -7.28 3.54
N CYS A 123 -6.00 -7.17 2.23
CA CYS A 123 -6.24 -5.87 1.60
C CYS A 123 -7.51 -5.25 2.18
N LYS A 124 -8.52 -6.08 2.47
CA LYS A 124 -9.70 -5.67 3.24
C LYS A 124 -9.35 -5.05 4.58
N GLU A 125 -8.53 -5.77 5.34
CA GLU A 125 -8.17 -5.40 6.70
C GLU A 125 -7.32 -4.13 6.69
N ALA A 126 -6.35 -4.03 5.79
CA ALA A 126 -5.54 -2.84 5.60
C ALA A 126 -6.37 -1.64 5.15
N SER A 127 -7.32 -1.82 4.22
CA SER A 127 -8.24 -0.76 3.81
C SER A 127 -9.08 -0.24 4.97
N VAL A 128 -9.56 -1.13 5.84
CA VAL A 128 -10.35 -0.75 7.02
C VAL A 128 -9.48 -0.09 8.10
N ALA A 129 -8.31 -0.65 8.39
CA ALA A 129 -7.43 -0.18 9.46
C ALA A 129 -6.76 1.16 9.14
N PHE A 130 -6.36 1.37 7.88
CA PHE A 130 -5.54 2.52 7.48
C PHE A 130 -6.23 3.46 6.48
N ASN A 131 -7.46 3.16 6.06
CA ASN A 131 -8.21 3.93 5.05
C ASN A 131 -7.45 4.04 3.71
N ILE A 132 -6.81 2.94 3.28
CA ILE A 132 -6.05 2.84 2.02
C ILE A 132 -6.87 2.12 0.96
N THR A 133 -6.85 2.61 -0.28
CA THR A 133 -7.39 1.88 -1.44
C THR A 133 -6.32 1.02 -2.10
N PHE A 134 -6.59 -0.25 -2.37
CA PHE A 134 -5.72 -1.07 -3.23
C PHE A 134 -6.29 -1.13 -4.64
N SER A 135 -5.41 -1.11 -5.63
CA SER A 135 -5.81 -1.20 -7.04
C SER A 135 -4.75 -1.85 -7.90
N PHE A 136 -5.12 -2.26 -9.11
CA PHE A 136 -4.16 -2.64 -10.15
C PHE A 136 -4.54 -2.05 -11.51
N SER A 137 -3.51 -1.76 -12.30
CA SER A 137 -3.63 -1.12 -13.61
C SER A 137 -3.67 -2.14 -14.75
N ILE A 138 -4.04 -1.66 -15.94
CA ILE A 138 -4.13 -2.49 -17.16
C ILE A 138 -2.77 -3.14 -17.44
N GLY A 139 -2.77 -4.46 -17.62
CA GLY A 139 -1.57 -5.26 -17.89
C GLY A 139 -0.81 -5.69 -16.63
N ALA A 140 -1.24 -5.26 -15.44
CA ALA A 140 -0.72 -5.79 -14.18
C ALA A 140 -1.48 -7.06 -13.78
N GLN A 141 -0.82 -7.93 -13.03
CA GLN A 141 -1.52 -9.01 -12.34
C GLN A 141 -2.35 -8.44 -11.17
N PRO A 142 -3.51 -9.05 -10.85
CA PRO A 142 -4.24 -8.72 -9.64
C PRO A 142 -3.40 -8.87 -8.38
N LEU A 143 -3.71 -8.08 -7.35
CA LEU A 143 -3.11 -8.26 -6.02
C LEU A 143 -3.63 -9.56 -5.40
N GLU A 144 -2.69 -10.40 -4.97
CA GLU A 144 -2.98 -11.65 -4.28
C GLU A 144 -3.05 -11.47 -2.76
N ALA A 145 -3.72 -12.41 -2.08
CA ALA A 145 -3.89 -12.36 -0.62
C ALA A 145 -2.55 -12.30 0.12
N ASP A 146 -1.53 -13.03 -0.32
CA ASP A 146 -0.22 -13.05 0.34
C ASP A 146 0.52 -11.71 0.16
N GLN A 147 0.38 -11.06 -1.00
CA GLN A 147 0.93 -9.72 -1.21
C GLN A 147 0.23 -8.70 -0.30
N CYS A 148 -1.09 -8.76 -0.23
CA CYS A 148 -1.89 -7.96 0.68
C CYS A 148 -1.51 -8.18 2.14
N LYS A 149 -1.22 -9.43 2.54
CA LYS A 149 -0.78 -9.79 3.88
C LYS A 149 0.54 -9.10 4.22
N VAL A 150 1.54 -9.21 3.36
CA VAL A 150 2.84 -8.55 3.57
C VAL A 150 2.68 -7.03 3.70
N MET A 151 1.88 -6.40 2.84
CA MET A 151 1.61 -4.96 2.93
C MET A 151 0.90 -4.58 4.24
N LEU A 152 -0.08 -5.38 4.67
CA LEU A 152 -0.75 -5.20 5.96
C LEU A 152 0.22 -5.34 7.14
N SER A 153 1.08 -6.36 7.13
CA SER A 153 2.11 -6.58 8.16
C SER A 153 3.07 -5.40 8.25
N VAL A 154 3.54 -4.88 7.11
CA VAL A 154 4.38 -3.68 7.05
C VAL A 154 3.65 -2.49 7.67
N LEU A 155 2.43 -2.17 7.22
CA LEU A 155 1.68 -1.01 7.73
C LEU A 155 1.38 -1.13 9.23
N SER A 156 1.03 -2.33 9.70
CA SER A 156 0.68 -2.59 11.10
C SER A 156 1.90 -2.56 12.02
N SER A 157 3.08 -2.89 11.49
CA SER A 157 4.33 -2.78 12.24
C SER A 157 4.73 -1.32 12.49
N LEU A 158 4.23 -0.37 11.72
CA LEU A 158 4.58 1.04 11.88
C LEU A 158 3.72 1.68 12.97
N ARG A 159 4.34 2.53 13.78
CA ARG A 159 3.62 3.36 14.76
C ARG A 159 2.91 4.52 14.07
N GLU A 160 1.76 4.94 14.59
CA GLU A 160 1.16 6.20 14.17
C GLU A 160 2.11 7.39 14.41
N PRO A 161 2.09 8.41 13.53
CA PRO A 161 1.18 8.59 12.40
C PRO A 161 1.67 8.01 11.06
N PHE A 162 2.79 7.27 11.04
CA PHE A 162 3.51 6.93 9.80
C PHE A 162 2.72 6.14 8.74
N PRO A 163 1.83 5.18 9.06
CA PRO A 163 1.02 4.52 8.03
C PRO A 163 -0.20 5.36 7.60
N LEU A 164 -0.53 6.45 8.32
CA LEU A 164 -1.70 7.27 8.04
C LEU A 164 -1.42 8.23 6.86
N ALA A 165 -2.49 8.70 6.22
CA ALA A 165 -2.44 9.61 5.06
C ALA A 165 -1.86 9.01 3.76
N LEU A 166 -1.35 7.78 3.77
CA LEU A 166 -1.25 6.99 2.54
C LEU A 166 -2.67 6.73 2.02
N SER A 167 -2.95 7.12 0.77
CA SER A 167 -4.31 6.99 0.21
C SER A 167 -4.48 5.74 -0.63
N ARG A 168 -3.41 5.29 -1.30
CA ARG A 168 -3.51 4.21 -2.29
C ARG A 168 -2.23 3.37 -2.39
N VAL A 169 -2.42 2.08 -2.61
CA VAL A 169 -1.39 1.17 -3.14
C VAL A 169 -1.86 0.64 -4.50
N GLU A 170 -1.00 0.74 -5.51
CA GLU A 170 -1.32 0.39 -6.89
C GLU A 170 -0.31 -0.62 -7.46
N GLN A 171 -0.81 -1.80 -7.84
CA GLN A 171 -0.03 -2.78 -8.58
C GLN A 171 0.01 -2.39 -10.07
N VAL A 172 1.21 -2.30 -10.63
CA VAL A 172 1.44 -1.90 -12.02
C VAL A 172 2.27 -2.96 -12.76
N PRO A 173 2.26 -2.97 -14.11
CA PRO A 173 3.10 -3.88 -14.88
C PRO A 173 4.58 -3.77 -14.49
N PRO A 174 5.38 -4.83 -14.66
CA PRO A 174 6.81 -4.78 -14.39
C PRO A 174 7.51 -3.62 -15.10
N SER A 175 8.47 -3.00 -14.42
CA SER A 175 9.36 -1.98 -14.98
C SER A 175 10.79 -2.49 -14.94
N ASN A 176 11.56 -2.21 -16.00
CA ASN A 176 12.98 -2.55 -16.06
C ASN A 176 13.86 -1.58 -15.24
N SER A 177 13.27 -0.52 -14.67
CA SER A 177 14.00 0.57 -14.02
C SER A 177 13.76 0.64 -12.52
N VAL A 178 12.56 0.31 -12.06
CA VAL A 178 12.16 0.47 -10.66
C VAL A 178 11.24 -0.67 -10.22
N ALA A 179 11.35 -1.08 -8.95
CA ALA A 179 10.49 -2.09 -8.35
C ALA A 179 9.29 -1.47 -7.60
N GLY A 180 9.44 -0.23 -7.14
CA GLY A 180 8.41 0.56 -6.48
C GLY A 180 8.48 2.03 -6.89
N GLN A 181 7.44 2.79 -6.57
CA GLN A 181 7.45 4.25 -6.67
C GLN A 181 6.43 4.88 -5.72
N TYR A 182 6.89 5.77 -4.85
CA TYR A 182 6.04 6.69 -4.13
C TYR A 182 5.73 7.93 -4.98
N SER A 183 4.45 8.27 -5.11
CA SER A 183 4.01 9.54 -5.69
C SER A 183 3.45 10.44 -4.60
N PRO A 184 4.10 11.57 -4.26
CA PRO A 184 3.51 12.55 -3.37
C PRO A 184 2.32 13.25 -4.03
N GLY A 185 1.49 13.91 -3.24
CA GLY A 185 0.37 14.71 -3.74
C GLY A 185 -0.80 14.79 -2.76
N LEU A 186 -1.95 15.24 -3.29
CA LEU A 186 -3.23 15.30 -2.57
C LEU A 186 -3.73 13.90 -2.20
N PHE A 187 -3.44 12.91 -3.05
CA PHE A 187 -3.71 11.50 -2.82
C PHE A 187 -2.41 10.70 -2.92
N PRO A 188 -1.58 10.68 -1.85
CA PRO A 188 -0.32 9.95 -1.83
C PRO A 188 -0.54 8.48 -2.18
N ARG A 189 0.33 7.95 -3.02
CA ARG A 189 0.23 6.55 -3.46
C ARG A 189 1.58 5.88 -3.56
N ILE A 190 1.60 4.59 -3.27
CA ILE A 190 2.71 3.69 -3.56
C ILE A 190 2.34 2.84 -4.77
N ARG A 191 3.25 2.71 -5.73
CA ARG A 191 3.14 1.76 -6.84
C ARG A 191 4.13 0.63 -6.65
N VAL A 192 3.70 -0.59 -6.95
CA VAL A 192 4.55 -1.79 -6.95
C VAL A 192 4.58 -2.36 -8.37
N PHE A 193 5.77 -2.49 -8.96
CA PHE A 193 5.96 -2.84 -10.37
C PHE A 193 6.26 -4.33 -10.55
N GLY A 194 5.26 -5.13 -10.90
CA GLY A 194 5.37 -6.58 -11.03
C GLY A 194 5.05 -7.36 -9.74
N SER A 195 5.00 -8.69 -9.83
CA SER A 195 4.41 -9.56 -8.80
C SER A 195 5.43 -10.01 -7.75
N TYR A 196 5.96 -9.08 -6.96
CA TYR A 196 6.83 -9.42 -5.83
C TYR A 196 6.04 -10.05 -4.68
N THR A 197 6.66 -11.00 -3.96
CA THR A 197 6.09 -11.69 -2.80
C THR A 197 7.08 -11.68 -1.62
N GLY A 198 6.62 -12.15 -0.45
CA GLY A 198 7.45 -12.38 0.72
C GLY A 198 8.35 -11.20 1.11
N ALA A 199 9.62 -11.51 1.41
CA ALA A 199 10.57 -10.52 1.94
C ALA A 199 11.01 -9.50 0.89
N ASP A 200 10.96 -9.85 -0.39
CA ASP A 200 11.30 -8.91 -1.45
C ASP A 200 10.22 -7.85 -1.60
N LEU A 201 8.94 -8.24 -1.51
CA LEU A 201 7.83 -7.29 -1.42
C LEU A 201 7.92 -6.44 -0.16
N ALA A 202 8.19 -7.03 1.01
CA ALA A 202 8.34 -6.27 2.26
C ALA A 202 9.44 -5.21 2.14
N ARG A 203 10.60 -5.57 1.59
CA ARG A 203 11.72 -4.67 1.33
C ARG A 203 11.34 -3.51 0.42
N ILE A 204 10.72 -3.80 -0.73
CA ILE A 204 10.26 -2.77 -1.68
C ILE A 204 9.23 -1.86 -1.00
N PHE A 205 8.28 -2.44 -0.27
CA PHE A 205 7.20 -1.68 0.32
C PHE A 205 7.68 -0.79 1.49
N PHE A 206 8.60 -1.27 2.34
CA PHE A 206 9.25 -0.43 3.35
C PHE A 206 10.06 0.72 2.73
N HIS A 207 10.73 0.49 1.60
CA HIS A 207 11.43 1.54 0.87
C HIS A 207 10.45 2.64 0.44
N GLU A 208 9.34 2.28 -0.19
CA GLU A 208 8.33 3.27 -0.62
C GLU A 208 7.59 3.95 0.54
N VAL A 209 7.42 3.23 1.66
CA VAL A 209 6.96 3.83 2.92
C VAL A 209 7.99 4.82 3.48
N GLY A 210 9.29 4.57 3.30
CA GLY A 210 10.34 5.52 3.66
C GLY A 210 10.13 6.86 2.95
N HIS A 211 9.91 6.83 1.63
CA HIS A 211 9.53 8.02 0.87
C HIS A 211 8.25 8.68 1.42
N HIS A 212 7.22 7.89 1.73
CA HIS A 212 6.00 8.41 2.35
C HIS A 212 6.27 9.16 3.66
N ILE A 213 7.06 8.55 4.56
CA ILE A 213 7.46 9.13 5.84
C ILE A 213 8.17 10.47 5.63
N GLN A 214 9.12 10.52 4.71
CA GLN A 214 9.87 11.74 4.43
C GLN A 214 8.96 12.87 3.94
N PHE A 215 8.14 12.60 2.91
CA PHE A 215 7.31 13.64 2.30
C PHE A 215 6.13 14.10 3.17
N LYS A 216 5.72 13.33 4.18
CA LYS A 216 4.53 13.63 5.00
C LYS A 216 4.82 13.95 6.45
N HIS A 217 5.92 13.47 6.99
CA HIS A 217 6.18 13.52 8.42
C HIS A 217 7.50 14.19 8.80
N PHE A 218 8.42 14.43 7.86
CA PHE A 218 9.59 15.24 8.17
C PHE A 218 9.18 16.69 8.43
N THR A 219 9.72 17.26 9.50
CA THR A 219 9.77 18.71 9.67
C THR A 219 10.85 19.33 8.77
N ASP A 220 10.79 20.63 8.56
CA ASP A 220 11.83 21.36 7.81
C ASP A 220 13.24 21.17 8.43
N GLU A 221 13.31 21.09 9.76
CA GLU A 221 14.55 20.82 10.48
C GLU A 221 15.07 19.40 10.21
N GLN A 222 14.19 18.40 10.26
CA GLN A 222 14.53 17.01 9.94
C GLN A 222 14.97 16.86 8.49
N GLN A 223 14.28 17.50 7.54
CA GLN A 223 14.67 17.50 6.14
C GLN A 223 16.03 18.18 5.93
N THR A 224 16.27 19.31 6.60
CA THR A 224 17.56 20.02 6.53
C THR A 224 18.69 19.16 7.09
N ARG A 225 18.49 18.54 8.26
CA ARG A 225 19.46 17.64 8.88
C ARG A 225 19.78 16.44 7.98
N TRP A 226 18.76 15.80 7.42
CA TRP A 226 18.96 14.68 6.49
C TRP A 226 19.74 15.09 5.25
N THR A 227 19.38 16.23 4.66
CA THR A 227 20.05 16.78 3.47
C THR A 227 21.53 17.06 3.75
N THR A 228 21.86 17.55 4.95
CA THR A 228 23.25 17.75 5.38
C THR A 228 24.01 16.42 5.47
N LEU A 229 23.43 15.40 6.13
CA LEU A 229 24.05 14.07 6.22
C LEU A 229 24.29 13.44 4.84
N HIS A 230 23.33 13.60 3.91
CA HIS A 230 23.50 13.15 2.53
C HIS A 230 24.66 13.88 1.83
N LYS A 231 24.71 15.22 1.93
CA LYS A 231 25.80 16.01 1.34
C LYS A 231 27.17 15.65 1.91
N GLU A 232 27.25 15.42 3.21
CA GLU A 232 28.48 15.00 3.90
C GLU A 232 28.93 13.58 3.51
N SER A 233 28.01 12.74 3.03
CA SER A 233 28.34 11.41 2.51
C SER A 233 29.18 11.48 1.22
N GLY A 234 28.96 12.51 0.40
CA GLY A 234 29.70 12.73 -0.85
C GLY A 234 29.74 11.48 -1.74
N ASN A 235 30.95 11.10 -2.18
CA ASN A 235 31.16 9.89 -2.98
C ASN A 235 31.58 8.66 -2.14
N ASP A 236 31.55 8.74 -0.80
CA ASP A 236 31.91 7.61 0.05
C ASP A 236 30.77 6.60 0.12
N SER A 237 30.85 5.54 -0.68
CA SER A 237 29.87 4.44 -0.66
C SER A 237 29.63 3.82 0.73
N GLN A 238 30.57 3.94 1.67
CA GLN A 238 30.41 3.42 3.04
C GLN A 238 29.55 4.34 3.93
N ALA A 239 29.29 5.57 3.52
CA ALA A 239 28.35 6.49 4.17
C ALA A 239 26.87 6.21 3.81
N TYR A 240 26.62 5.25 2.93
CA TYR A 240 25.29 4.86 2.47
C TYR A 240 24.92 3.44 2.91
N ALA A 241 23.63 3.20 3.13
CA ALA A 241 23.16 1.88 3.52
C ALA A 241 23.38 0.84 2.41
N ARG A 242 23.18 1.22 1.13
CA ARG A 242 23.61 0.53 -0.10
C ARG A 242 23.87 1.55 -1.20
N LEU A 243 24.52 1.14 -2.29
CA LEU A 243 24.87 2.01 -3.43
C LEU A 243 23.68 2.76 -4.03
N TYR A 244 22.47 2.17 -4.01
CA TYR A 244 21.27 2.82 -4.53
C TYR A 244 20.93 4.14 -3.80
N GLY A 245 21.25 4.24 -2.50
CA GLY A 245 21.05 5.48 -1.75
C GLY A 245 21.94 6.64 -2.19
N MET A 246 22.93 6.40 -3.06
CA MET A 246 23.79 7.46 -3.61
C MET A 246 23.11 8.28 -4.71
N GLU A 247 21.95 7.84 -5.24
CA GLU A 247 21.30 8.51 -6.36
C GLU A 247 20.82 9.93 -6.01
N ASN A 248 20.22 10.10 -4.83
CA ASN A 248 19.80 11.38 -4.25
C ASN A 248 19.41 11.21 -2.77
N GLU A 249 19.12 12.31 -2.08
CA GLU A 249 18.79 12.32 -0.66
C GLU A 249 17.49 11.58 -0.29
N PHE A 250 16.54 11.47 -1.22
CA PHE A 250 15.28 10.75 -0.99
C PHE A 250 15.52 9.24 -1.04
N GLU A 251 16.26 8.77 -2.07
CA GLU A 251 16.63 7.35 -2.18
C GLU A 251 17.55 6.91 -1.05
N ASP A 252 18.42 7.80 -0.56
CA ASP A 252 19.24 7.55 0.64
C ASP A 252 18.37 7.23 1.86
N TRP A 253 17.37 8.07 2.13
CA TRP A 253 16.45 7.87 3.26
C TRP A 253 15.64 6.59 3.11
N ALA A 254 14.98 6.41 1.97
CA ALA A 254 14.16 5.23 1.71
C ALA A 254 14.98 3.93 1.80
N THR A 255 16.23 3.99 1.36
CA THR A 255 17.19 2.88 1.47
C THR A 255 17.62 2.61 2.92
N VAL A 256 17.81 3.65 3.74
CA VAL A 256 18.07 3.47 5.17
C VAL A 256 16.87 2.81 5.84
N VAL A 257 15.64 3.25 5.59
CA VAL A 257 14.41 2.62 6.13
C VAL A 257 14.29 1.17 5.70
N GLU A 258 14.55 0.87 4.43
CA GLU A 258 14.54 -0.48 3.88
C GLU A 258 15.51 -1.42 4.61
N LEU A 259 16.77 -1.03 4.80
CA LEU A 259 17.75 -1.91 5.46
C LEU A 259 17.53 -1.95 6.98
N TYR A 260 17.13 -0.82 7.56
CA TYR A 260 16.76 -0.72 8.96
C TYR A 260 15.64 -1.71 9.34
N THR A 261 14.63 -1.83 8.48
CA THR A 261 13.49 -2.74 8.70
C THR A 261 13.79 -4.19 8.36
N LYS A 262 14.82 -4.45 7.56
CA LYS A 262 15.34 -5.79 7.31
C LYS A 262 16.00 -6.38 8.56
N ASP A 263 16.95 -5.67 9.17
CA ASP A 263 17.59 -6.05 10.44
C ASP A 263 18.25 -4.81 11.07
N THR A 264 17.55 -4.19 12.02
CA THR A 264 18.00 -2.94 12.65
C THR A 264 19.32 -3.11 13.38
N LEU A 265 19.49 -4.21 14.12
CA LEU A 265 20.66 -4.39 14.98
C LEU A 265 21.91 -4.69 14.15
N PHE A 266 21.78 -5.50 13.10
CA PHE A 266 22.87 -5.76 12.17
C PHE A 266 23.36 -4.46 11.50
N GLU A 267 22.45 -3.62 11.04
CA GLU A 267 22.82 -2.38 10.34
C GLU A 267 23.44 -1.33 11.28
N ILE A 268 22.95 -1.21 12.51
CA ILE A 268 23.56 -0.34 13.52
C ILE A 268 24.97 -0.84 13.87
N GLU A 269 25.15 -2.13 14.09
CA GLU A 269 26.46 -2.72 14.42
C GLU A 269 27.45 -2.49 13.27
N ARG A 270 27.00 -2.65 12.01
CA ARG A 270 27.79 -2.32 10.82
C ARG A 270 28.22 -0.85 10.82
N ALA A 271 27.30 0.06 11.10
CA ALA A 271 27.59 1.49 11.14
C ALA A 271 28.53 1.87 12.31
N GLN A 272 28.41 1.21 13.47
CA GLN A 272 29.32 1.40 14.61
C GLN A 272 30.75 0.96 14.29
N ARG A 273 30.93 -0.18 13.58
CA ARG A 273 32.26 -0.62 13.13
C ARG A 273 32.90 0.41 12.19
N LEU A 274 32.16 0.93 11.22
CA LEU A 274 32.65 1.99 10.33
C LEU A 274 32.99 3.28 11.10
N ALA A 275 32.17 3.65 12.09
CA ALA A 275 32.42 4.81 12.94
C ALA A 275 33.70 4.66 13.78
N ALA A 276 34.02 3.45 14.25
CA ALA A 276 35.27 3.17 14.95
C ALA A 276 36.51 3.40 14.07
N ASP A 277 36.37 3.25 12.75
CA ASP A 277 37.39 3.56 11.74
C ASP A 277 37.34 5.03 11.25
N GLY A 278 36.57 5.90 11.92
CA GLY A 278 36.42 7.32 11.59
C GLY A 278 35.34 7.66 10.57
N LYS A 279 34.57 6.68 10.09
CA LYS A 279 33.49 6.86 9.10
C LYS A 279 32.13 6.92 9.77
N THR A 280 31.78 8.08 10.32
CA THR A 280 30.65 8.23 11.25
C THR A 280 29.29 8.48 10.58
N ILE A 281 29.26 8.93 9.32
CA ILE A 281 28.03 9.44 8.68
C ILE A 281 26.90 8.41 8.63
N LEU A 282 27.20 7.15 8.31
CA LEU A 282 26.17 6.10 8.27
C LEU A 282 25.54 5.87 9.65
N LEU A 283 26.33 5.95 10.72
CA LEU A 283 25.82 5.80 12.09
C LEU A 283 24.89 6.97 12.44
N GLU A 284 25.25 8.20 12.05
CA GLU A 284 24.39 9.37 12.27
C GLU A 284 23.08 9.30 11.48
N LYS A 285 23.07 8.70 10.28
CA LYS A 285 21.85 8.40 9.54
C LYS A 285 20.95 7.39 10.27
N TYR A 286 21.51 6.32 10.83
CA TYR A 286 20.71 5.37 11.62
C TYR A 286 20.20 5.97 12.93
N LYS A 287 21.00 6.79 13.63
CA LYS A 287 20.54 7.56 14.80
C LYS A 287 19.39 8.50 14.44
N PHE A 288 19.46 9.15 13.29
CA PHE A 288 18.36 9.97 12.79
C PHE A 288 17.07 9.14 12.62
N ALA A 289 17.15 7.96 12.00
CA ALA A 289 16.00 7.07 11.85
C ALA A 289 15.42 6.61 13.20
N LEU A 290 16.28 6.20 14.14
CA LEU A 290 15.88 5.80 15.50
C LEU A 290 15.19 6.93 16.26
N GLN A 291 15.70 8.16 16.13
CA GLN A 291 15.14 9.37 16.75
C GLN A 291 13.79 9.74 16.14
N LEU A 292 13.66 9.66 14.81
CA LEU A 292 12.40 9.93 14.12
C LEU A 292 11.29 8.97 14.58
N LEU A 293 11.63 7.70 14.77
CA LEU A 293 10.70 6.66 15.23
C LEU A 293 10.57 6.61 16.76
N SER A 294 11.25 7.50 17.50
CA SER A 294 11.26 7.48 18.95
C SER A 294 9.99 8.05 19.56
N PHE A 295 9.72 7.66 20.81
CA PHE A 295 8.59 8.15 21.58
C PHE A 295 8.88 8.11 23.08
N GLN A 296 8.09 8.86 23.85
CA GLN A 296 8.20 8.89 25.30
C GLN A 296 7.17 7.93 25.93
N GLN A 297 7.62 7.10 26.86
CA GLN A 297 6.77 6.28 27.72
C GLN A 297 7.33 6.35 29.15
N GLU A 298 6.49 6.75 30.11
CA GLU A 298 6.87 6.88 31.52
C GLU A 298 8.12 7.74 31.77
N GLY A 299 8.33 8.77 30.95
CA GLY A 299 9.48 9.69 31.06
C GLY A 299 10.79 9.15 30.48
N GLN A 300 10.77 7.98 29.85
CA GLN A 300 11.90 7.39 29.15
C GLN A 300 11.65 7.36 27.64
N ALA A 301 12.71 7.62 26.87
CA ALA A 301 12.69 7.50 25.41
C ALA A 301 12.75 6.03 25.00
N TYR A 302 11.88 5.63 24.08
CA TYR A 302 11.85 4.33 23.43
C TYR A 302 11.89 4.51 21.92
N THR A 303 12.27 3.46 21.21
CA THR A 303 12.20 3.37 19.75
C THR A 303 11.79 1.95 19.34
N HIS A 304 11.52 1.78 18.04
CA HIS A 304 11.17 0.50 17.46
C HIS A 304 12.33 -0.07 16.66
N ILE A 305 12.82 -1.24 17.02
CA ILE A 305 13.74 -2.02 16.20
C ILE A 305 12.97 -3.09 15.42
N TYR A 306 13.50 -3.49 14.27
CA TYR A 306 12.82 -4.35 13.32
C TYR A 306 13.70 -5.51 12.85
N ARG A 307 13.06 -6.60 12.48
CA ARG A 307 13.65 -7.71 11.74
C ARG A 307 12.62 -8.34 10.81
N THR A 308 12.94 -8.46 9.53
CA THR A 308 12.07 -9.12 8.56
C THR A 308 12.59 -10.51 8.24
N ASP A 309 11.89 -11.53 8.73
CA ASP A 309 12.29 -12.92 8.56
C ASP A 309 11.63 -13.53 7.30
N ARG A 310 12.40 -14.26 6.49
CA ARG A 310 11.85 -15.06 5.38
C ARG A 310 11.22 -16.35 5.94
N GLN A 311 9.95 -16.57 5.67
CA GLN A 311 9.26 -17.82 5.98
C GLN A 311 8.92 -18.57 4.68
N GLY A 312 9.94 -19.22 4.10
CA GLY A 312 9.80 -19.80 2.76
C GLY A 312 9.98 -18.77 1.65
N PHE A 313 9.55 -19.11 0.43
CA PHE A 313 9.77 -18.28 -0.75
C PHE A 313 8.81 -17.09 -0.82
N ASP A 314 7.53 -17.33 -0.51
CA ASP A 314 6.45 -16.35 -0.74
C ASP A 314 5.94 -15.62 0.51
N ALA A 315 6.45 -15.97 1.70
CA ALA A 315 6.03 -15.33 2.94
C ALA A 315 7.19 -14.63 3.67
N ALA A 316 6.86 -13.49 4.26
CA ALA A 316 7.70 -12.77 5.20
C ALA A 316 6.92 -12.49 6.47
N VAL A 317 7.64 -12.46 7.58
CA VAL A 317 7.12 -12.00 8.88
C VAL A 317 7.89 -10.77 9.27
N VAL A 318 7.17 -9.70 9.56
CA VAL A 318 7.75 -8.46 10.07
C VAL A 318 7.75 -8.55 11.58
N ASN A 319 8.92 -8.56 12.19
CA ASN A 319 9.07 -8.50 13.63
C ASN A 319 9.42 -7.08 14.03
N ARG A 320 8.78 -6.57 15.09
CA ARG A 320 9.12 -5.30 15.73
C ARG A 320 9.29 -5.52 17.22
N ALA A 321 10.25 -4.83 17.83
CA ALA A 321 10.35 -4.74 19.27
C ALA A 321 10.47 -3.28 19.71
N THR A 322 9.89 -2.98 20.87
CA THR A 322 10.05 -1.69 21.54
C THR A 322 11.22 -1.80 22.52
N VAL A 323 12.22 -0.93 22.36
CA VAL A 323 13.41 -0.93 23.21
C VAL A 323 13.74 0.48 23.68
N PRO A 324 14.35 0.64 24.87
CA PRO A 324 14.81 1.94 25.33
C PRO A 324 15.80 2.57 24.35
N LEU A 325 15.72 3.89 24.19
CA LEU A 325 16.70 4.67 23.44
C LEU A 325 17.66 5.34 24.43
N GLY A 326 18.95 5.05 24.28
CA GLY A 326 20.03 5.60 25.08
C GLY A 326 20.32 7.08 24.79
N PRO A 327 21.10 7.74 25.65
CA PRO A 327 21.45 9.16 25.49
C PRO A 327 22.33 9.44 24.27
N ASP A 328 23.01 8.42 23.74
CA ASP A 328 23.80 8.48 22.50
C ASP A 328 22.94 8.32 21.23
N GLY A 329 21.63 8.15 21.38
CA GLY A 329 20.68 7.95 20.29
C GLY A 329 20.64 6.53 19.73
N LEU A 330 21.14 5.54 20.49
CA LEU A 330 21.16 4.13 20.09
C LEU A 330 20.25 3.27 20.98
N PRO A 331 19.71 2.14 20.48
CA PRO A 331 18.89 1.24 21.28
C PRO A 331 19.70 0.58 22.39
N VAL A 332 19.12 0.48 23.59
CA VAL A 332 19.72 -0.22 24.74
C VAL A 332 19.13 -1.62 24.83
N ILE A 333 19.96 -2.64 24.57
CA ILE A 333 19.59 -4.06 24.65
C ILE A 333 20.18 -4.66 25.93
N SER A 334 19.36 -4.80 26.97
CA SER A 334 19.79 -5.30 28.29
C SER A 334 19.46 -6.78 28.55
N GLY A 335 18.90 -7.48 27.56
CA GLY A 335 18.50 -8.88 27.68
C GLY A 335 17.81 -9.40 26.41
N ASP A 336 16.99 -10.44 26.58
CA ASP A 336 16.20 -11.00 25.48
C ASP A 336 15.21 -9.98 24.90
N ILE A 337 15.11 -9.96 23.58
CA ILE A 337 14.23 -9.02 22.87
C ILE A 337 12.86 -9.66 22.70
N SER A 338 11.83 -9.00 23.25
CA SER A 338 10.43 -9.38 23.05
C SER A 338 9.94 -8.89 21.68
N TRP A 339 10.02 -9.78 20.69
CA TRP A 339 9.55 -9.50 19.33
C TRP A 339 8.02 -9.67 19.21
N GLU A 340 7.35 -8.66 18.68
CA GLU A 340 5.97 -8.71 18.20
C GLU A 340 5.99 -9.05 16.70
N GLN A 341 5.14 -9.99 16.29
CA GLN A 341 5.03 -10.44 14.90
C GLN A 341 3.81 -9.83 14.22
N PHE A 342 4.02 -9.38 12.98
CA PHE A 342 3.00 -8.80 12.11
C PHE A 342 2.86 -9.59 10.83
#